data_AF-A0A8J2VZC2-F1
#
_entry.id   AF-A0A8J2VZC2-F1
#
_cell.length_a   1.000
_cell.length_b   1.000
_cell.length_c   1.000
_cell.angle_alpha   90.00
_cell.angle_beta   90.00
_cell.angle_gamma   90.00
#
_symmetry.space_group_name_H-M   'P 1'
#
loop_
_entity.id
_entity.type
_entity.pdbx_description
1 polymer ?
#
loop_
_entity_poly.entity_id
_entity_poly.type
_entity_poly.pdbx_seq_one_letter_code
_entity_poly.pdbx_strand_id
1 'polypeptide(L)'
;MDEDGPRFIQEPPALLEFTNQTGATVWCAATGHPQPTVVWISASELATTTTAGTTLLMEMAGLRRMTGGTSQNISLVFPPFAASSYRPDVHSTAYRCRATSPSGTILSREMRLRAVQSYEIQASGGSAMKGGVAVLRCSIPPAIKNDIIVTSWIQEFTGLTIYPSLQGGN
;
A
#
# COMPACT_ATOMS: atom_id res chain seq x y z
N MET A 1 13.27 -24.63 -34.67
CA MET A 1 13.37 -23.51 -33.72
C MET A 1 13.05 -24.09 -32.38
N ASP A 2 13.96 -24.00 -31.41
CA ASP A 2 13.71 -24.46 -30.05
C ASP A 2 12.67 -23.53 -29.42
N GLU A 3 11.50 -24.08 -29.08
CA GLU A 3 10.48 -23.37 -28.30
C GLU A 3 10.84 -23.45 -26.83
N ASP A 4 11.10 -22.29 -26.23
CA ASP A 4 11.41 -22.16 -24.81
C ASP A 4 10.17 -21.64 -24.07
N GLY A 5 9.75 -22.39 -23.05
CA GLY A 5 8.70 -21.95 -22.13
C GLY A 5 9.04 -20.62 -21.44
N PRO A 6 8.02 -19.88 -20.97
CA PRO A 6 8.26 -18.62 -20.29
C PRO A 6 9.05 -18.86 -18.99
N ARG A 7 9.96 -17.94 -18.67
CA ARG A 7 10.72 -17.88 -17.41
C ARG A 7 10.81 -16.45 -16.91
N PHE A 8 10.72 -16.25 -15.59
CA PHE A 8 10.89 -14.92 -15.01
C PHE A 8 12.36 -14.50 -15.03
N ILE A 9 12.60 -13.28 -15.50
CA ILE A 9 13.86 -12.55 -15.33
C ILE A 9 13.80 -11.75 -14.03
N GLN A 10 12.63 -11.18 -13.72
CA GLN A 10 12.41 -10.38 -12.54
C GLN A 10 11.03 -10.69 -11.95
N GLU A 11 11.04 -11.15 -10.70
CA GLU A 11 9.82 -11.34 -9.91
C GLU A 11 9.64 -10.18 -8.91
N PRO A 12 8.39 -9.88 -8.50
CA PRO A 12 8.15 -8.98 -7.38
C PRO A 12 8.70 -9.54 -6.06
N PRO A 13 8.93 -8.67 -5.06
CA PRO A 13 9.21 -9.11 -3.69
C PRO A 13 8.00 -9.83 -3.08
N ALA A 14 8.22 -10.64 -2.04
CA ALA A 14 7.14 -11.31 -1.32
C ALA A 14 6.26 -10.34 -0.51
N LEU A 15 6.84 -9.21 -0.08
CA LEU A 15 6.18 -8.15 0.66
C LEU A 15 6.62 -6.80 0.12
N LEU A 16 5.66 -5.92 -0.16
CA LEU A 16 5.87 -4.55 -0.54
C LEU A 16 5.13 -3.64 0.45
N GLU A 17 5.89 -2.96 1.30
CA GLU A 17 5.41 -1.96 2.25
C GLU A 17 5.83 -0.56 1.82
N PHE A 18 4.90 0.39 1.86
CA PHE A 18 5.17 1.78 1.50
C PHE A 18 4.22 2.72 2.23
N THR A 19 4.54 4.01 2.27
CA THR A 19 3.64 5.01 2.88
C THR A 19 2.76 5.69 1.84
N ASN A 20 1.58 6.15 2.23
CA ASN A 20 0.69 6.88 1.32
C ASN A 20 1.31 8.17 0.76
N GLN A 21 2.34 8.73 1.40
CA GLN A 21 3.09 9.89 0.91
C GLN A 21 4.15 9.53 -0.15
N THR A 22 4.75 8.34 -0.07
CA THR A 22 5.86 7.94 -0.95
C THR A 22 5.37 7.21 -2.20
N GLY A 23 4.32 6.40 -2.07
CA GLY A 23 3.93 5.47 -3.12
C GLY A 23 4.93 4.33 -3.29
N ALA A 24 4.74 3.50 -4.32
CA ALA A 24 5.63 2.41 -4.65
C ALA A 24 5.62 2.10 -6.15
N THR A 25 6.68 1.48 -6.64
CA THR A 25 6.73 0.90 -7.98
C THR A 25 7.40 -0.46 -7.90
N VAL A 26 6.76 -1.46 -8.51
CA VAL A 26 7.28 -2.82 -8.59
C VAL A 26 7.35 -3.26 -10.04
N TRP A 27 8.36 -4.06 -10.37
CA TRP A 27 8.65 -4.54 -11.72
C TRP A 27 8.44 -6.04 -11.81
N CYS A 28 8.00 -6.50 -12.98
CA CYS A 28 7.98 -7.90 -13.33
C CYS A 28 8.41 -8.07 -14.79
N ALA A 29 9.31 -9.03 -15.04
CA ALA A 29 9.78 -9.33 -16.38
C ALA A 29 9.92 -10.84 -16.61
N ALA A 30 9.58 -11.28 -17.82
CA ALA A 30 9.72 -12.67 -18.26
C ALA A 30 10.23 -12.75 -19.70
N THR A 31 10.88 -13.86 -20.02
CA THR A 31 11.41 -14.17 -21.36
C THR A 31 11.02 -15.58 -21.76
N GLY A 32 11.06 -15.88 -23.06
CA GLY A 32 10.65 -17.15 -23.65
C GLY A 32 10.57 -17.01 -25.16
N HIS A 33 10.44 -18.13 -25.86
CA HIS A 33 10.27 -18.15 -27.31
C HIS A 33 9.12 -19.10 -27.69
N PRO A 34 8.00 -18.59 -28.23
CA PRO A 34 7.69 -17.19 -28.56
C PRO A 34 7.62 -16.24 -27.34
N GLN A 35 7.83 -14.95 -27.57
CA GLN A 35 7.90 -13.92 -26.52
C GLN A 35 6.64 -13.93 -25.63
N PRO A 36 6.76 -14.08 -24.30
CA PRO A 36 5.61 -14.08 -23.42
C PRO A 36 5.01 -12.69 -23.22
N THR A 37 3.69 -12.65 -23.10
CA THR A 37 2.95 -11.48 -22.61
C THR A 37 2.93 -11.48 -21.09
N VAL A 38 3.35 -10.38 -20.48
CA VAL A 38 3.41 -10.23 -19.01
C VAL A 38 2.32 -9.29 -18.53
N VAL A 39 1.55 -9.74 -17.53
CA VAL A 39 0.43 -8.97 -16.95
C VAL A 39 0.41 -9.09 -15.43
N TRP A 40 -0.05 -8.04 -14.76
CA TRP A 40 -0.37 -8.08 -13.33
C TRP A 40 -1.76 -8.66 -13.10
N ILE A 41 -1.93 -9.38 -12.00
CA ILE A 41 -3.21 -9.89 -11.51
C ILE A 41 -3.33 -9.60 -10.01
N SER A 42 -4.52 -9.28 -9.53
CA SER A 42 -4.82 -9.07 -8.10
C SER A 42 -5.43 -10.32 -7.46
N ALA A 43 -5.46 -10.37 -6.13
CA ALA A 43 -6.11 -11.44 -5.37
C ALA A 43 -7.60 -11.60 -5.72
N SER A 44 -8.32 -10.51 -6.01
CA SER A 44 -9.73 -10.56 -6.42
C SER A 44 -9.92 -11.19 -7.80
N GLU A 45 -8.97 -11.01 -8.71
CA GLU A 45 -9.01 -11.60 -10.05
C GLU A 45 -8.53 -13.05 -10.06
N LEU A 46 -7.66 -13.44 -9.13
CA LEU A 46 -7.24 -14.83 -8.92
C LEU A 46 -8.43 -15.74 -8.57
N ALA A 47 -9.46 -15.20 -7.91
CA ALA A 47 -10.68 -15.92 -7.56
C ALA A 47 -11.64 -16.14 -8.75
N THR A 48 -11.52 -15.35 -9.83
CA THR A 48 -12.43 -15.40 -11.00
C THR A 48 -11.79 -16.02 -12.24
N THR A 49 -10.49 -16.35 -12.21
CA THR A 49 -9.72 -16.88 -13.36
C THR A 49 -9.89 -18.39 -13.59
N THR A 50 -11.12 -18.92 -13.49
CA THR A 50 -11.41 -20.31 -13.91
C THR A 50 -11.76 -20.41 -15.40
N THR A 51 -11.91 -19.30 -16.13
CA THR A 51 -12.42 -19.35 -17.52
C THR A 51 -11.67 -18.39 -18.43
N ALA A 52 -10.71 -18.92 -19.21
CA ALA A 52 -10.35 -18.54 -20.59
C ALA A 52 -10.24 -17.06 -21.00
N GLY A 53 -10.04 -16.11 -20.09
CA GLY A 53 -9.94 -14.68 -20.39
C GLY A 53 -8.69 -14.05 -19.81
N THR A 54 -7.94 -13.33 -20.64
CA THR A 54 -6.87 -12.42 -20.22
C THR A 54 -7.50 -11.18 -19.57
N THR A 55 -8.01 -11.30 -18.34
CA THR A 55 -8.42 -10.11 -17.58
C THR A 55 -7.14 -9.36 -17.22
N LEU A 56 -6.98 -8.19 -17.84
CA LEU A 56 -5.95 -7.23 -17.47
C LEU A 56 -6.41 -6.54 -16.18
N LEU A 57 -5.51 -6.46 -15.20
CA LEU A 57 -5.74 -5.67 -14.01
C LEU A 57 -6.17 -4.25 -14.43
N MET A 58 -7.32 -3.77 -13.99
CA MET A 58 -7.78 -2.44 -14.42
C MET A 58 -6.98 -1.34 -13.72
N GLU A 59 -6.55 -0.33 -14.47
CA GLU A 59 -6.02 0.90 -13.90
C GLU A 59 -7.10 1.64 -13.11
N MET A 60 -6.72 2.20 -11.96
CA MET A 60 -7.61 3.02 -11.15
C MET A 60 -6.93 4.37 -10.96
N ALA A 61 -7.54 5.42 -11.52
CA ALA A 61 -7.00 6.76 -11.50
C ALA A 61 -6.61 7.19 -10.08
N GLY A 62 -5.34 7.53 -9.89
CA GLY A 62 -4.79 7.97 -8.60
C GLY A 62 -4.56 6.86 -7.56
N LEU A 63 -4.76 5.59 -7.89
CA LEU A 63 -4.59 4.47 -6.95
C LEU A 63 -3.63 3.38 -7.45
N ARG A 64 -3.74 3.00 -8.73
CA ARG A 64 -2.80 2.10 -9.37
C ARG A 64 -2.79 2.33 -10.88
N ARG A 65 -1.60 2.25 -11.48
CA ARG A 65 -1.41 2.26 -12.94
C ARG A 65 -0.37 1.22 -13.33
N MET A 66 -0.45 0.71 -14.54
CA MET A 66 0.58 -0.15 -15.10
C MET A 66 1.37 0.62 -16.14
N THR A 67 2.65 0.31 -16.28
CA THR A 67 3.48 0.93 -17.32
C THR A 67 4.27 -0.16 -18.03
N GLY A 68 4.38 -0.06 -19.36
CA GLY A 68 4.96 -1.11 -20.20
C GLY A 68 3.98 -2.18 -20.68
N GLY A 69 2.68 -1.87 -20.75
CA GLY A 69 1.63 -2.82 -21.18
C GLY A 69 1.96 -3.54 -22.49
N THR A 70 1.83 -4.88 -22.49
CA THR A 70 2.15 -5.84 -23.58
C THR A 70 3.64 -6.11 -23.88
N SER A 71 4.55 -5.65 -23.03
CA SER A 71 5.99 -5.95 -23.15
C SER A 71 6.42 -7.14 -22.28
N GLN A 72 7.65 -7.62 -22.52
CA GLN A 72 8.36 -8.60 -21.67
C GLN A 72 8.59 -8.12 -20.24
N ASN A 73 8.43 -6.82 -20.01
CA ASN A 73 8.68 -6.12 -18.75
C ASN A 73 7.52 -5.15 -18.51
N ILE A 74 6.93 -5.22 -17.32
CA ILE A 74 5.82 -4.38 -16.89
C ILE A 74 6.04 -3.92 -15.45
N SER A 75 5.68 -2.67 -15.16
CA SER A 75 5.64 -2.16 -13.79
C SER A 75 4.22 -1.93 -13.31
N LEU A 76 4.01 -2.11 -12.01
CA LEU A 76 2.82 -1.72 -11.28
C LEU A 76 3.20 -0.57 -10.35
N VAL A 77 2.57 0.58 -10.58
CA VAL A 77 2.87 1.83 -9.87
C VAL A 77 1.69 2.17 -8.98
N PHE A 78 1.99 2.36 -7.69
CA PHE A 78 1.10 2.89 -6.67
C PHE A 78 1.50 4.34 -6.41
N PRO A 79 0.82 5.34 -6.98
CA PRO A 79 1.13 6.73 -6.71
C PRO A 79 0.85 7.09 -5.23
N PRO A 80 1.44 8.19 -4.72
CA PRO A 80 1.01 8.77 -3.46
C PRO A 80 -0.50 9.06 -3.47
N PHE A 81 -1.16 8.86 -2.32
CA PHE A 81 -2.60 9.00 -2.19
C PHE A 81 -2.99 9.66 -0.87
N ALA A 82 -4.10 10.43 -0.89
CA ALA A 82 -4.68 11.02 0.31
C ALA A 82 -5.25 9.93 1.21
N ALA A 83 -5.24 10.13 2.53
CA ALA A 83 -5.79 9.15 3.47
C ALA A 83 -7.25 8.77 3.17
N SER A 84 -8.06 9.71 2.68
CA SER A 84 -9.45 9.49 2.24
C SER A 84 -9.61 8.58 1.03
N SER A 85 -8.57 8.44 0.20
CA SER A 85 -8.55 7.58 -1.00
C SER A 85 -8.05 6.18 -0.70
N TYR A 86 -7.83 5.82 0.56
CA TYR A 86 -7.38 4.48 0.92
C TYR A 86 -8.44 3.43 0.59
N ARG A 87 -8.00 2.41 -0.14
CA ARG A 87 -8.83 1.32 -0.63
C ARG A 87 -8.17 -0.01 -0.28
N PRO A 88 -8.75 -0.82 0.65
CA PRO A 88 -8.16 -2.10 1.04
C PRO A 88 -7.93 -3.05 -0.15
N ASP A 89 -8.85 -3.04 -1.12
CA ASP A 89 -8.79 -3.83 -2.37
C ASP A 89 -7.63 -3.43 -3.29
N VAL A 90 -7.00 -2.27 -3.07
CA VAL A 90 -5.83 -1.81 -3.82
C VAL A 90 -4.57 -1.78 -2.97
N HIS A 91 -4.65 -1.25 -1.74
CA HIS A 91 -3.54 -0.90 -0.86
C HIS A 91 -3.23 -1.94 0.23
N SER A 92 -4.11 -2.92 0.45
CA SER A 92 -3.92 -3.99 1.43
C SER A 92 -4.40 -5.32 0.86
N THR A 93 -3.77 -5.73 -0.24
CA THR A 93 -4.15 -6.91 -1.02
C THR A 93 -2.89 -7.64 -1.50
N ALA A 94 -3.07 -8.75 -2.20
CA ALA A 94 -1.98 -9.46 -2.85
C ALA A 94 -2.04 -9.30 -4.37
N TYR A 95 -0.87 -9.27 -5.00
CA TYR A 95 -0.72 -9.25 -6.45
C TYR A 95 0.23 -10.38 -6.88
N ARG A 96 0.04 -10.85 -8.11
CA ARG A 96 0.95 -11.75 -8.80
C ARG A 96 1.21 -11.24 -10.20
N CYS A 97 2.31 -11.68 -10.77
CA CYS A 97 2.63 -11.47 -12.17
C CYS A 97 2.37 -12.77 -12.94
N ARG A 98 1.73 -12.67 -14.10
CA ARG A 98 1.46 -13.79 -15.00
C ARG A 98 2.21 -13.56 -16.31
N ALA A 99 2.99 -14.55 -16.73
CA ALA A 99 3.63 -14.58 -18.03
C ALA A 99 3.03 -15.71 -18.89
N THR A 100 2.51 -15.37 -20.06
CA THR A 100 1.82 -16.31 -20.96
C THR A 100 2.46 -16.28 -22.34
N SER A 101 2.85 -17.45 -22.85
CA SER A 101 3.25 -17.68 -24.25
C SER A 101 2.50 -18.90 -24.82
N PRO A 102 2.58 -19.17 -26.13
CA PRO A 102 2.02 -20.40 -26.71
C PRO A 102 2.54 -21.68 -26.05
N SER A 103 3.78 -21.65 -25.56
CA SER A 103 4.44 -22.78 -24.90
C SER A 103 3.97 -23.00 -23.45
N GLY A 104 3.24 -22.06 -22.85
CA GLY A 104 2.68 -22.22 -21.50
C GLY A 104 2.42 -20.91 -20.75
N THR A 105 1.96 -21.04 -19.50
CA THR A 105 1.74 -19.92 -18.58
C THR A 105 2.40 -20.20 -17.24
N ILE A 106 3.10 -19.22 -16.70
CA ILE A 106 3.69 -19.25 -15.36
C ILE A 106 3.21 -18.07 -14.51
N LEU A 107 3.17 -18.28 -13.20
CA LEU A 107 2.81 -17.27 -12.20
C LEU A 107 4.01 -17.01 -11.28
N SER A 108 4.24 -15.75 -10.95
CA SER A 108 5.26 -15.37 -9.96
C SER A 108 4.83 -15.79 -8.56
N ARG A 109 5.76 -15.63 -7.61
CA ARG A 109 5.43 -15.59 -6.18
C ARG A 109 4.37 -14.54 -5.88
N GLU A 110 3.61 -14.80 -4.83
CA GLU A 110 2.63 -13.83 -4.29
C GLU A 110 3.36 -12.66 -3.63
N MET A 111 3.04 -11.46 -4.09
CA MET A 111 3.46 -10.22 -3.45
C MET A 111 2.31 -9.70 -2.57
N ARG A 112 2.52 -9.67 -1.26
CA ARG A 112 1.62 -8.97 -0.34
C ARG A 112 1.94 -7.48 -0.39
N LEU A 113 0.93 -6.66 -0.61
CA LEU A 113 1.04 -5.21 -0.60
C LEU A 113 0.42 -4.67 0.69
N ARG A 114 1.12 -3.77 1.38
CA ARG A 114 0.58 -3.04 2.51
C ARG A 114 1.02 -1.57 2.46
N ALA A 115 0.09 -0.70 2.09
CA ALA A 115 0.28 0.73 2.22
C ALA A 115 -0.03 1.17 3.66
N VAL A 116 0.88 1.90 4.27
CA VAL A 116 0.73 2.51 5.58
C VAL A 116 0.33 3.96 5.40
N GLN A 117 -0.77 4.38 6.02
CA GLN A 117 -1.14 5.78 6.07
C GLN A 117 -0.29 6.47 7.14
N SER A 118 0.50 7.45 6.76
CA SER A 118 1.18 8.33 7.71
C SER A 118 0.22 9.41 8.17
N TYR A 119 0.11 9.56 9.48
CA TYR A 119 -0.71 10.57 10.10
C TYR A 119 0.17 11.46 10.97
N GLU A 120 0.06 12.76 10.76
CA GLU A 120 0.65 13.74 11.66
C GLU A 120 -0.36 14.04 12.76
N ILE A 121 0.07 13.89 14.01
CA ILE A 121 -0.75 14.15 15.18
C ILE A 121 -0.30 15.48 15.76
N GLN A 122 -1.24 16.41 15.95
CA GLN A 122 -0.94 17.72 16.47
C GLN A 122 -1.29 17.85 17.95
N ALA A 123 -0.30 18.27 18.73
CA ALA A 123 -0.46 18.67 20.12
C ALA A 123 -0.83 20.15 20.19
N SER A 124 -1.94 20.47 20.86
CA SER A 124 -2.34 21.85 21.14
C SER A 124 -2.31 22.13 22.63
N GLY A 125 -1.61 23.20 23.00
CA GLY A 125 -1.54 23.69 24.37
C GLY A 125 -2.85 24.35 24.80
N GLY A 126 -3.25 24.11 26.04
CA GLY A 126 -4.35 24.82 26.69
C GLY A 126 -3.87 26.14 27.29
N SER A 127 -4.72 27.16 27.29
CA SER A 127 -4.47 28.42 28.00
C SER A 127 -5.42 28.51 29.20
N ALA A 128 -4.90 29.01 30.32
CA ALA A 128 -5.67 29.27 31.53
C ALA A 128 -5.12 30.48 32.28
N MET A 129 -5.99 31.14 33.04
CA MET A 129 -5.54 32.13 34.03
C MET A 129 -4.75 31.44 35.14
N LYS A 130 -3.89 32.19 35.84
CA LYS A 130 -3.13 31.67 36.99
C LYS A 130 -4.10 31.09 38.04
N GLY A 131 -3.92 29.81 38.37
CA GLY A 131 -4.79 29.08 39.30
C GLY A 131 -6.02 28.42 38.66
N GLY A 132 -6.26 28.65 37.36
CA GLY A 132 -7.28 27.95 36.58
C GLY A 132 -6.79 26.62 36.00
N VAL A 133 -7.69 25.90 35.31
CA VAL A 133 -7.41 24.62 34.66
C VAL A 133 -7.13 24.84 33.17
N ALA A 134 -5.98 24.36 32.70
CA ALA A 134 -5.66 24.27 31.28
C ALA A 134 -5.87 22.82 30.80
N VAL A 135 -6.43 22.65 29.60
CA VAL A 135 -6.63 21.33 28.97
C VAL A 135 -5.73 21.22 27.75
N LEU A 136 -4.82 20.26 27.77
CA LEU A 136 -4.01 19.89 26.61
C LEU A 136 -4.82 18.95 25.71
N ARG A 137 -4.78 19.17 24.38
CA ARG A 137 -5.56 18.38 23.42
C ARG A 137 -4.70 17.83 22.30
N CYS A 138 -4.87 16.54 22.04
CA CYS A 138 -4.18 15.81 20.97
C CYS A 138 -5.16 15.63 19.82
N SER A 139 -4.91 16.28 18.69
CA SER A 139 -5.75 16.16 17.51
C SER A 139 -5.40 14.88 16.77
N ILE A 140 -6.09 13.79 17.13
CA ILE A 140 -5.95 12.48 16.49
C ILE A 140 -6.96 12.37 15.34
N PRO A 141 -6.52 12.08 14.11
CA PRO A 141 -7.43 11.85 12.99
C PRO A 141 -8.45 10.75 13.29
N PRO A 142 -9.73 10.90 12.89
CA PRO A 142 -10.78 9.91 13.18
C PRO A 142 -10.44 8.50 12.70
N ALA A 143 -9.70 8.37 11.60
CA ALA A 143 -9.32 7.10 11.00
C ALA A 143 -8.47 6.19 11.92
N ILE A 144 -7.75 6.76 12.89
CA ILE A 144 -6.84 6.04 13.79
C ILE A 144 -7.18 6.25 15.28
N LYS A 145 -8.32 6.90 15.57
CA LYS A 145 -8.71 7.27 16.94
C LYS A 145 -8.75 6.06 17.88
N ASN A 146 -9.07 4.87 17.35
CA ASN A 146 -9.18 3.64 18.14
C ASN A 146 -7.87 2.86 18.26
N ASP A 147 -6.87 3.18 17.43
CA ASP A 147 -5.59 2.46 17.37
C ASP A 147 -4.47 3.19 18.14
N ILE A 148 -4.73 4.44 18.55
CA ILE A 148 -3.74 5.31 19.19
C ILE A 148 -4.29 5.84 20.51
N ILE A 149 -3.44 5.80 21.54
CA ILE A 149 -3.70 6.40 22.84
C ILE A 149 -2.65 7.47 23.15
N VAL A 150 -3.07 8.54 23.82
CA VAL A 150 -2.12 9.53 24.36
C VAL A 150 -1.45 8.92 25.58
N THR A 151 -0.12 8.84 25.58
CA THR A 151 0.66 8.28 26.68
C THR A 151 1.18 9.35 27.64
N SER A 152 1.74 10.42 27.09
CA SER A 152 2.30 11.54 27.85
C SER A 152 2.38 12.81 27.00
N TRP A 153 2.40 13.96 27.68
CA TRP A 153 2.70 15.27 27.13
C TRP A 153 4.08 15.71 27.64
N ILE A 154 4.91 16.26 26.78
CA ILE A 154 6.25 16.73 27.15
C ILE A 154 6.33 18.22 26.82
N GLN A 155 6.68 19.04 27.82
CA GLN A 155 6.92 20.46 27.61
C GLN A 155 8.34 20.67 27.06
N GLU A 156 8.44 21.26 25.88
CA GLU A 156 9.70 21.38 25.11
C GLU A 156 10.84 22.06 25.90
N PHE A 157 10.56 23.19 26.54
CA PHE A 157 11.60 23.99 27.20
C PHE A 157 12.06 23.47 28.57
N THR A 158 11.20 22.72 29.26
CA THR A 158 11.44 22.28 30.64
C THR A 158 11.69 20.78 30.75
N GLY A 159 11.33 20.00 29.72
CA GLY A 159 11.32 18.55 29.77
C GLY A 159 10.27 17.96 30.70
N LEU A 160 9.35 18.79 31.24
CA LEU A 160 8.31 18.33 32.16
C LEU A 160 7.39 17.35 31.43
N THR A 161 7.24 16.15 31.99
CA THR A 161 6.32 15.11 31.51
C THR A 161 5.00 15.20 32.28
N ILE A 162 3.89 15.32 31.56
CA ILE A 162 2.53 15.42 32.09
C ILE A 162 1.73 14.21 31.57
N TYR A 163 1.16 13.43 32.47
CA TYR A 163 0.37 12.25 32.11
C TYR A 163 -1.12 12.61 31.97
N PRO A 164 -1.84 12.01 31.00
CA PRO A 164 -3.26 12.25 30.84
C PRO A 164 -4.05 11.77 32.07
N SER A 165 -5.03 12.56 32.50
CA SER A 165 -5.92 12.18 33.59
C SER A 165 -6.90 11.10 33.12
N LEU A 166 -7.19 10.11 33.97
CA LEU A 166 -8.11 8.98 33.70
C LEU A 166 -9.57 9.39 33.45
N GLN A 167 -9.89 10.68 33.43
CA GLN A 167 -11.25 11.22 33.45
C GLN A 167 -11.76 11.67 32.06
N GLY A 168 -10.99 11.45 30.98
CA GLY A 168 -11.27 11.97 29.64
C GLY A 168 -11.73 10.96 28.58
N GLY A 169 -12.18 9.77 28.98
CA GLY A 169 -12.68 8.76 28.04
C GLY A 169 -14.16 9.00 27.69
N ASN A 170 -14.41 9.62 26.53
CA ASN A 170 -15.71 9.57 25.82
C ASN A 170 -15.51 8.98 24.41
#